data_AF-A0A2P2JMC7-F1
#
_entry.id   AF-A0A2P2JMC7-F1
#
_cell.length_a   1.000
_cell.length_b   1.000
_cell.length_c   1.000
_cell.angle_alpha   90.00
_cell.angle_beta   90.00
_cell.angle_gamma   90.00
#
_symmetry.space_group_name_H-M   'P 1'
#
loop_
_entity.id
_entity.type
_entity.pdbx_description
1 polymer ?
#
loop_
_entity_poly.entity_id
_entity_poly.type
_entity_poly.pdbx_seq_one_letter_code
_entity_poly.pdbx_strand_id
1 'polypeptide(L)'
;MANVRLGENVGVGEEVIKKACSMAMKAHKSPDKLYLSDKIRCSSPEGPLEKHVFSFSGSWLVSDWFKKGPFGAVDVDLQVFPSFRYLGLKEIATVNEAFLQRFKQVWDYPQFRNEVCAFTIPVAFNFISFLWVLLFAFHA
;
A
#
# COMPACT_ATOMS: atom_id res chain seq x y z
N MET A 1 -24.28 -24.55 2.79
CA MET A 1 -22.99 -24.36 2.10
C MET A 1 -22.99 -22.98 1.48
N ALA A 2 -22.36 -21.99 2.13
CA ALA A 2 -22.31 -20.63 1.61
C ALA A 2 -21.10 -20.51 0.66
N ASN A 3 -21.37 -20.48 -0.64
CA ASN A 3 -20.38 -20.19 -1.66
C ASN A 3 -20.27 -18.66 -1.77
N VAL A 4 -19.70 -18.02 -0.75
CA VAL A 4 -19.45 -16.57 -0.79
C VAL A 4 -18.25 -16.35 -1.68
N ARG A 5 -18.46 -15.68 -2.82
CA ARG A 5 -17.35 -15.27 -3.69
C ARG A 5 -16.49 -14.30 -2.87
N LEU A 6 -15.22 -14.62 -2.69
CA LEU A 6 -14.27 -13.90 -1.82
C LEU A 6 -14.29 -12.35 -1.98
N GLY A 7 -14.62 -11.84 -3.16
CA GLY A 7 -14.76 -10.39 -3.41
C GLY A 7 -15.89 -9.70 -2.64
N GLU A 8 -16.98 -10.41 -2.33
CA GLU A 8 -18.16 -9.84 -1.67
C GLU A 8 -17.94 -9.60 -0.17
N ASN A 9 -17.03 -10.35 0.47
CA ASN A 9 -16.70 -10.18 1.90
C ASN A 9 -15.58 -9.16 2.17
N VAL A 10 -14.75 -8.83 1.18
CA VAL A 10 -13.59 -7.93 1.33
C VAL A 10 -13.92 -6.48 0.93
N GLY A 11 -15.10 -6.24 0.34
CA GLY A 11 -15.50 -4.91 -0.14
C GLY A 11 -14.70 -4.45 -1.38
N VAL A 12 -14.01 -5.37 -2.07
CA VAL A 12 -13.20 -5.09 -3.25
C VAL A 12 -13.73 -5.89 -4.43
N GLY A 13 -14.23 -5.17 -5.45
CA GLY A 13 -14.75 -5.75 -6.69
C GLY A 13 -13.67 -6.44 -7.54
N GLU A 14 -14.08 -7.46 -8.29
CA GLU A 14 -13.20 -8.26 -9.15
C GLU A 14 -12.46 -7.39 -10.18
N GLU A 15 -13.10 -6.35 -10.70
CA GLU A 15 -12.52 -5.39 -11.63
C GLU A 15 -11.32 -4.64 -11.02
N VAL A 16 -11.40 -4.32 -9.74
CA VAL A 16 -10.29 -3.67 -9.01
C VAL A 16 -9.14 -4.64 -8.82
N ILE A 17 -9.44 -5.90 -8.46
CA ILE A 17 -8.43 -6.95 -8.25
C ILE A 17 -7.65 -7.19 -9.55
N LYS A 18 -8.35 -7.38 -10.67
CA LYS A 18 -7.72 -7.57 -11.98
C LYS A 18 -6.85 -6.38 -12.39
N LYS A 19 -7.33 -5.16 -12.16
CA LYS A 19 -6.59 -3.94 -12.46
C LYS A 19 -5.33 -3.81 -11.61
N ALA A 20 -5.45 -3.98 -10.30
CA ALA A 20 -4.33 -3.93 -9.36
C ALA A 20 -3.26 -4.96 -9.71
N CYS A 21 -3.66 -6.20 -10.03
CA CYS A 21 -2.74 -7.26 -10.45
C CYS A 21 -2.01 -6.88 -11.76
N SER A 22 -2.74 -6.42 -12.79
CA SER A 22 -2.13 -5.97 -14.04
C SER A 22 -1.14 -4.82 -13.82
N MET A 23 -1.47 -3.87 -12.96
CA MET A 23 -0.62 -2.72 -12.67
C MET A 23 0.62 -3.10 -11.85
N ALA A 24 0.51 -4.03 -10.90
CA ALA A 24 1.65 -4.56 -10.17
C ALA A 24 2.67 -5.21 -11.13
N MET A 25 2.18 -6.02 -12.07
CA MET A 25 3.03 -6.64 -13.10
C MET A 25 3.67 -5.61 -14.03
N LYS A 26 2.96 -4.53 -14.38
CA LYS A 26 3.52 -3.42 -15.16
C LYS A 26 4.60 -2.67 -14.38
N ALA A 27 4.37 -2.38 -13.10
CA ALA A 27 5.33 -1.69 -12.25
C ALA A 27 6.63 -2.50 -12.13
N HIS A 28 6.54 -3.82 -12.01
CA HIS A 28 7.71 -4.69 -11.97
C HIS A 28 8.54 -4.67 -13.27
N LYS A 29 7.90 -4.45 -14.42
CA LYS A 29 8.58 -4.30 -15.73
C LYS A 29 9.13 -2.89 -15.98
N SER A 30 8.97 -1.97 -15.05
CA SER A 30 9.42 -0.57 -15.16
C SER A 30 10.22 -0.17 -13.92
N PRO A 31 11.41 -0.77 -13.70
CA PRO A 31 12.20 -0.55 -12.48
C PRO A 31 12.63 0.91 -12.30
N ASP A 32 12.71 1.68 -13.39
CA ASP A 32 13.13 3.09 -13.37
C ASP A 32 12.06 4.03 -12.78
N LYS A 33 10.82 3.54 -12.58
CA LYS A 33 9.72 4.32 -12.03
C LYS A 33 9.49 3.95 -10.57
N LEU A 34 9.40 4.98 -9.71
CA LEU A 34 9.11 4.81 -8.28
C LEU A 34 7.71 4.23 -8.03
N TYR A 35 6.73 4.61 -8.85
CA TYR A 35 5.38 4.08 -8.84
C TYR A 35 4.71 4.23 -10.21
N LEU A 36 3.61 3.51 -10.40
CA LEU A 36 2.63 3.71 -11.46
C LEU A 36 1.28 4.03 -10.82
N SER A 37 0.50 4.91 -11.44
CA SER A 37 -0.88 5.17 -11.05
C SER A 37 -1.81 5.08 -12.25
N ASP A 38 -3.06 4.68 -12.01
CA ASP A 38 -4.10 4.61 -13.03
C ASP A 38 -5.48 4.69 -12.38
N LYS A 39 -6.45 5.11 -13.17
CA LYS A 39 -7.84 5.25 -12.76
C LYS A 39 -8.65 4.08 -13.25
N ILE A 40 -9.60 3.62 -12.45
CA ILE A 40 -10.59 2.64 -12.85
C ILE A 40 -11.98 3.13 -12.47
N ARG A 41 -12.92 2.97 -13.40
CA ARG A 41 -14.35 3.13 -13.13
C ARG A 41 -14.92 1.77 -12.78
N CYS A 42 -15.44 1.66 -11.57
CA CYS A 42 -16.07 0.45 -11.06
C CYS A 42 -17.57 0.63 -11.09
N SER A 43 -18.29 -0.39 -11.55
CA SER A 43 -19.74 -0.46 -11.38
C SER A 43 -20.04 -0.81 -9.92
N SER A 44 -20.66 0.12 -9.19
CA SER A 44 -21.20 -0.13 -7.84
C SER A 44 -22.74 -0.08 -7.89
N PRO A 45 -23.43 -0.81 -6.99
CA PRO A 45 -24.90 -0.68 -6.82
C PRO A 45 -25.36 0.76 -6.61
N GLU A 46 -24.50 1.62 -6.05
CA GLU A 46 -24.77 3.03 -5.75
C GLU A 46 -24.38 4.00 -6.89
N GLY A 47 -23.91 3.47 -8.03
CA GLY A 47 -23.46 4.25 -9.19
C GLY A 47 -22.00 3.98 -9.58
N PRO A 48 -21.50 4.58 -10.69
CA PRO A 48 -20.11 4.42 -11.08
C PRO A 48 -19.18 5.11 -10.09
N LEU A 49 -18.29 4.33 -9.45
CA LEU A 49 -17.28 4.85 -8.52
C LEU A 49 -15.91 4.91 -9.23
N GLU A 50 -15.25 6.06 -9.17
CA GLU A 50 -13.87 6.21 -9.66
C GLU A 50 -12.88 5.81 -8.54
N LYS A 51 -12.07 4.79 -8.80
CA LYS A 51 -11.00 4.36 -7.89
C LYS A 51 -9.65 4.66 -8.53
N HIS A 52 -8.71 5.11 -7.70
CA HIS A 52 -7.32 5.33 -8.11
C HIS A 52 -6.46 4.20 -7.57
N VAL A 53 -5.73 3.55 -8.46
CA VAL A 53 -4.84 2.45 -8.13
C VAL A 53 -3.42 2.94 -8.24
N PHE A 54 -2.63 2.74 -7.19
CA PHE A 54 -1.19 2.99 -7.18
C PHE A 54 -0.48 1.64 -7.11
N SER A 55 0.62 1.49 -7.86
CA SER A 55 1.40 0.26 -7.92
C SER A 55 2.88 0.59 -7.82
N PHE A 56 3.57 -0.17 -6.98
CA PHE A 56 5.00 -0.02 -6.71
C PHE A 56 5.74 -1.25 -7.24
N SER A 57 6.93 -1.06 -7.79
CA SER A 57 7.71 -2.19 -8.31
C SER A 57 8.18 -3.09 -7.16
N GLY A 58 8.15 -4.42 -7.31
CA GLY A 58 8.82 -5.31 -6.35
C GLY A 58 10.36 -5.24 -6.51
N SER A 59 11.11 -5.49 -5.44
CA SER A 59 12.57 -5.70 -5.51
C SER A 59 12.92 -7.09 -4.99
N TRP A 60 13.90 -7.74 -5.62
CA TRP A 60 14.45 -9.05 -5.21
C TRP A 60 15.84 -8.92 -4.55
N LEU A 61 16.34 -7.69 -4.35
CA LEU A 61 17.63 -7.47 -3.71
C LEU A 61 17.51 -7.66 -2.21
N VAL A 62 18.36 -8.48 -1.61
CA VAL A 62 18.37 -8.73 -0.15
C VAL A 62 18.45 -7.42 0.65
N SER A 63 19.18 -6.43 0.14
CA SER A 63 19.30 -5.09 0.75
C SER A 63 17.98 -4.32 0.85
N ASP A 64 16.97 -4.71 0.08
CA ASP A 64 15.65 -4.08 0.04
C ASP A 64 14.63 -4.84 0.90
N TRP A 65 15.06 -5.92 1.55
CA TRP A 65 14.30 -6.71 2.51
C TRP A 65 14.92 -6.64 3.91
N PHE A 66 16.25 -6.58 4.00
CA PHE A 66 16.99 -6.60 5.26
C PHE A 66 18.06 -5.51 5.28
N LYS A 67 17.85 -4.47 6.10
CA LYS A 67 18.84 -3.40 6.35
C LYS A 67 19.64 -3.63 7.62
N LYS A 68 18.99 -4.10 8.70
CA LYS A 68 19.61 -4.21 10.02
C LYS A 68 19.01 -5.32 10.89
N GLY A 69 19.87 -6.04 11.61
CA GLY A 69 19.44 -7.07 12.56
C GLY A 69 18.80 -8.30 11.91
N PRO A 70 18.37 -9.29 12.71
CA PRO A 70 17.87 -10.58 12.21
C PRO A 70 16.53 -10.48 11.47
N PHE A 71 15.71 -9.47 11.76
CA PHE A 71 14.37 -9.31 11.17
C PHE A 71 14.16 -7.97 10.43
N GLY A 72 15.18 -7.11 10.34
CA GLY A 72 15.02 -5.82 9.66
C GLY A 72 14.10 -4.83 10.37
N ALA A 73 13.71 -5.07 11.63
CA ALA A 73 12.67 -4.30 12.31
C ALA A 73 13.20 -2.97 12.86
N VAL A 74 12.38 -1.92 12.74
CA VAL A 74 12.61 -0.57 13.29
C VAL A 74 11.31 0.01 13.82
N ASP A 75 11.39 0.80 14.90
CA ASP A 75 10.26 1.56 15.42
C ASP A 75 9.81 2.61 14.40
N VAL A 76 8.50 2.79 14.25
CA VAL A 76 7.98 3.86 13.39
C VAL A 76 8.14 5.23 14.03
N ASP A 77 8.37 6.23 13.18
CA ASP A 77 8.35 7.62 13.61
C ASP A 77 6.90 8.08 13.83
N LEU A 78 6.53 8.31 15.09
CA LEU A 78 5.19 8.77 15.46
C LEU A 78 4.87 10.19 14.97
N GLN A 79 5.87 11.00 14.58
CA GLN A 79 5.61 12.29 13.94
C GLN A 79 5.02 12.10 12.54
N VAL A 80 5.40 11.01 11.86
CA VAL A 80 4.89 10.65 10.54
C VAL A 80 3.65 9.75 10.65
N PHE A 81 3.64 8.82 11.61
CA PHE A 81 2.57 7.84 11.82
C PHE A 81 2.01 7.91 13.24
N PRO A 82 1.23 8.95 13.58
CA PRO A 82 0.74 9.16 14.95
C PRO A 82 -0.18 8.04 15.45
N SER A 83 -0.84 7.33 14.54
CA SER A 83 -1.76 6.22 14.84
C SER A 83 -1.04 4.87 15.04
N PHE A 84 0.25 4.77 14.74
CA PHE A 84 1.03 3.52 14.86
C PHE A 84 1.54 3.30 16.28
N ARG A 85 0.63 3.45 17.25
CA ARG A 85 0.90 3.19 18.66
C ARG A 85 -0.31 2.58 19.33
N TYR A 86 -0.06 1.71 20.28
CA TYR A 86 -1.10 1.20 21.13
C TYR A 86 -1.43 2.23 22.22
N LEU A 87 -2.66 2.76 22.23
CA LEU A 87 -3.03 3.89 23.10
C LEU A 87 -2.96 3.55 24.60
N GLY A 88 -3.22 2.29 24.98
CA GLY A 88 -3.28 1.89 26.40
C GLY A 88 -1.93 1.57 27.05
N LEU A 89 -0.93 1.19 26.26
CA LEU A 89 0.41 0.74 26.71
C LEU A 89 1.53 1.65 26.21
N LYS A 90 1.21 2.66 25.37
CA LYS A 90 2.17 3.58 24.73
C LYS A 90 3.27 2.88 23.93
N GLU A 91 3.05 1.62 23.54
CA GLU A 91 3.97 0.87 22.69
C GLU A 91 3.88 1.37 21.25
N ILE A 92 5.03 1.46 20.60
CA ILE A 92 5.20 1.93 19.23
C ILE A 92 5.22 0.71 18.32
N ALA A 93 4.55 0.79 17.18
CA ALA A 93 4.60 -0.29 16.20
C ALA A 93 5.98 -0.38 15.54
N THR A 94 6.46 -1.61 15.33
CA THR A 94 7.67 -1.89 14.56
C THR A 94 7.33 -2.28 13.14
N VAL A 95 8.11 -1.81 12.18
CA VAL A 95 7.99 -2.17 10.74
C VAL A 95 9.34 -2.59 10.18
N ASN A 96 9.34 -3.18 8.99
CA ASN A 96 10.58 -3.45 8.27
C ASN A 96 11.23 -2.12 7.80
N GLU A 97 12.50 -1.92 8.14
CA GLU A 97 13.26 -0.71 7.84
C GLU A 97 13.42 -0.48 6.33
N ALA A 98 13.68 -1.54 5.56
CA ALA A 98 13.86 -1.43 4.12
C ALA A 98 12.57 -0.96 3.43
N PHE A 99 11.42 -1.49 3.86
CA PHE A 99 10.11 -1.08 3.35
C PHE A 99 9.75 0.34 3.78
N LEU A 100 10.06 0.72 5.02
CA LEU A 100 9.84 2.08 5.49
C LEU A 100 10.68 3.10 4.71
N GLN A 101 11.96 2.81 4.46
CA GLN A 101 12.83 3.67 3.65
C GLN A 101 12.29 3.83 2.23
N ARG A 102 11.86 2.72 1.62
CA ARG A 102 11.26 2.74 0.29
C ARG A 102 9.98 3.57 0.24
N PHE A 103 9.13 3.46 1.25
CA PHE A 103 7.95 4.32 1.35
C PHE A 103 8.32 5.79 1.44
N LYS A 104 9.29 6.15 2.29
CA LYS A 104 9.75 7.54 2.42
C LYS A 104 10.23 8.09 1.07
N GLN A 105 11.00 7.32 0.31
CA GLN A 105 11.43 7.71 -1.05
C GLN A 105 10.26 8.01 -1.99
N VAL A 106 9.19 7.21 -1.93
CA VAL A 106 8.00 7.43 -2.75
C VAL A 106 7.17 8.61 -2.21
N TRP A 107 7.05 8.76 -0.90
CA TRP A 107 6.31 9.84 -0.25
C TRP A 107 6.95 11.21 -0.47
N ASP A 108 8.29 11.27 -0.46
CA ASP A 108 9.07 12.48 -0.73
C ASP A 108 8.98 12.91 -2.20
N TYR A 109 8.43 12.06 -3.09
CA TYR A 109 8.19 12.40 -4.49
C TYR A 109 6.93 13.30 -4.61
N PRO A 110 7.06 14.58 -5.00
CA PRO A 110 5.95 15.55 -4.92
C PRO A 110 4.74 15.16 -5.75
N GLN A 111 4.95 14.54 -6.92
CA GLN A 111 3.86 14.11 -7.79
C GLN A 111 2.99 13.06 -7.12
N PHE A 112 3.60 12.07 -6.46
CA PHE A 112 2.87 11.03 -5.73
C PHE A 112 2.02 11.65 -4.62
N ARG A 113 2.63 12.50 -3.79
CA ARG A 113 1.94 13.18 -2.70
C ARG A 113 0.76 14.01 -3.19
N ASN A 114 0.94 14.78 -4.27
CA ASN A 114 -0.12 15.59 -4.86
C ASN A 114 -1.27 14.73 -5.39
N GLU A 115 -0.95 13.63 -6.08
CA GLU A 115 -1.97 12.68 -6.55
C GLU A 115 -2.77 12.12 -5.37
N VAL A 116 -2.12 11.59 -4.32
CA VAL A 116 -2.89 10.96 -3.23
C VAL A 116 -3.66 11.99 -2.39
N CYS A 117 -3.09 13.18 -2.15
CA CYS A 117 -3.79 14.26 -1.45
C CYS A 117 -4.98 14.82 -2.25
N ALA A 118 -4.95 14.77 -3.58
CA ALA A 118 -6.09 15.18 -4.40
C ALA A 118 -7.31 14.24 -4.27
N PHE A 119 -7.10 12.98 -3.87
CA PHE A 119 -8.16 11.98 -3.71
C PHE A 119 -8.55 11.72 -2.25
N THR A 120 -7.77 12.22 -1.30
CA THR A 120 -8.06 12.10 0.13
C THR A 120 -8.69 13.41 0.59
N ILE A 121 -10.01 13.43 0.84
CA ILE A 121 -10.65 14.49 1.65
C ILE A 121 -9.80 14.64 2.93
N PRO A 122 -9.54 15.85 3.47
CA PRO A 122 -8.52 16.12 4.51
C PRO A 122 -8.75 15.46 5.89
N VAL A 123 -9.50 14.37 5.97
CA VAL A 123 -9.76 13.60 7.19
C VAL A 123 -9.16 12.21 7.02
N ALA A 124 -8.00 12.03 7.64
CA ALA A 124 -7.32 10.75 7.86
C ALA A 124 -6.96 9.95 6.59
N PHE A 125 -5.67 10.03 6.25
CA PHE A 125 -4.99 9.01 5.45
C PHE A 125 -5.01 7.69 6.26
N ASN A 126 -6.14 6.96 6.23
CA ASN A 126 -6.26 5.68 6.91
C ASN A 126 -5.48 4.65 6.09
N PHE A 127 -4.35 4.27 6.68
CA PHE A 127 -3.28 3.40 6.20
C PHE A 127 -3.71 1.93 6.01
N ILE A 128 -4.98 1.67 5.68
CA ILE A 128 -5.52 0.32 5.44
C ILE A 128 -4.92 -0.26 4.15
N SER A 129 -4.53 0.59 3.18
CA SER A 129 -3.81 0.15 1.98
C SER A 129 -2.36 -0.29 2.25
N PHE A 130 -1.79 0.05 3.40
CA PHE A 130 -0.41 -0.27 3.73
C PHE A 130 -0.23 -1.67 4.31
N LEU A 131 -1.28 -2.21 4.91
CA LEU A 131 -1.27 -3.60 5.39
C LEU A 131 -1.25 -4.59 4.20
N TRP A 132 -1.70 -4.17 3.01
CA TRP A 132 -1.70 -5.01 1.80
C TRP A 132 -0.36 -5.05 1.07
N VAL A 133 0.42 -3.97 1.09
CA VAL A 133 1.80 -3.98 0.53
C VAL A 133 2.70 -4.92 1.34
N LEU A 134 2.41 -5.12 2.64
CA LEU A 134 3.09 -6.11 3.49
C LEU A 134 2.59 -7.56 3.26
N LEU A 135 1.32 -7.77 2.89
CA LEU A 135 0.76 -9.12 2.78
C LEU A 135 1.23 -9.90 1.54
N PHE A 136 1.55 -9.22 0.42
CA PHE A 136 2.05 -9.90 -0.78
C PHE A 136 3.57 -10.16 -0.77
N ALA A 137 4.31 -9.57 0.17
CA ALA A 137 5.72 -9.88 0.35
C ALA A 137 5.96 -11.26 1.01
N PHE A 138 4.90 -11.94 1.48
CA PHE A 138 5.01 -13.21 2.22
C PHE A 138 4.47 -14.45 1.48
N HIS A 139 4.09 -14.34 0.21
CA HIS A 139 3.69 -15.50 -0.60
C HIS A 139 4.38 -15.52 -1.96
N ALA A 140 5.69 -15.79 -1.93
CA ALA A 140 6.47 -16.32 -3.04
C ALA A 140 7.61 -17.17 -2.46
#